data_AF-A0A7V6UBR2-F1
#
_entry.id   AF-A0A7V6UBR2-F1
#
_cell.length_a   1.000
_cell.length_b   1.000
_cell.length_c   1.000
_cell.angle_alpha   90.00
_cell.angle_beta   90.00
_cell.angle_gamma   90.00
#
_symmetry.space_group_name_H-M   'P 1'
#
loop_
_entity.id
_entity.type
_entity.pdbx_description
1 polymer ?
#
loop_
_entity_poly.entity_id
_entity_poly.type
_entity_poly.pdbx_seq_one_letter_code
_entity_poly.pdbx_strand_id
1 'polypeptide(L)'
;MKKDSPEEKNEFEKDMEDLQDWLDNQYNPGHYIGTGRVIKPAGRLTKYPLLLIIFGLLYIAYAIMVLISSKFAWSSLISLIIPVLISIGFIIGGIQRYSRMRNRKK
;
A
#
# COMPACT_ATOMS: atom_id res chain seq x y z
N MET A 1 1.44 -10.21 -37.12
CA MET A 1 1.93 -11.19 -36.13
C MET A 1 2.68 -10.43 -35.06
N LYS A 2 2.09 -10.25 -33.87
CA LYS A 2 2.75 -9.60 -32.74
C LYS A 2 3.83 -10.56 -32.25
N LYS A 3 5.07 -10.10 -32.13
CA LYS A 3 6.19 -10.93 -31.72
C LYS A 3 6.22 -10.88 -30.20
N ASP A 4 5.72 -11.93 -29.55
CA ASP A 4 5.65 -11.99 -28.10
C ASP A 4 7.05 -11.85 -27.52
N SER A 5 7.20 -11.00 -26.51
CA SER A 5 8.49 -10.75 -25.88
C SER A 5 8.92 -12.01 -25.09
N PRO A 6 10.22 -12.26 -24.92
CA PRO A 6 10.70 -13.44 -24.19
C PRO A 6 10.20 -13.51 -22.73
N GLU A 7 9.81 -12.37 -22.14
CA GLU A 7 9.18 -12.32 -20.81
C GLU A 7 7.74 -12.84 -20.84
N GLU A 8 6.97 -12.53 -21.88
CA GLU A 8 5.56 -12.92 -22.05
C GLU A 8 5.41 -14.42 -22.32
N LYS A 9 6.35 -15.02 -23.06
CA LYS A 9 6.44 -16.48 -23.22
C LYS A 9 6.64 -17.21 -21.90
N ASN A 10 7.42 -16.63 -21.00
CA ASN A 10 7.79 -17.25 -19.73
C ASN A 10 6.62 -17.24 -18.73
N GLU A 11 5.76 -16.21 -18.77
CA GLU A 11 4.53 -16.19 -17.97
C GLU A 11 3.50 -17.20 -18.48
N PHE A 12 3.32 -17.31 -19.79
CA PHE A 12 2.38 -18.28 -20.37
C PHE A 12 2.75 -19.74 -20.05
N GLU A 13 4.02 -20.07 -20.14
CA GLU A 13 4.52 -21.42 -19.89
C GLU A 13 4.33 -21.81 -18.41
N LYS A 14 4.56 -20.85 -17.51
CA LYS A 14 4.29 -20.98 -16.09
C LYS A 14 2.80 -21.14 -15.78
N ASP A 15 1.93 -20.38 -16.45
CA ASP A 15 0.49 -20.50 -16.28
C ASP A 15 -0.02 -21.89 -16.71
N MET A 16 0.59 -22.51 -17.74
CA MET A 16 0.28 -23.89 -18.12
C MET A 16 0.74 -24.90 -17.07
N GLU A 17 1.90 -24.69 -16.48
CA GLU A 17 2.42 -25.55 -15.42
C GLU A 17 1.54 -25.49 -14.17
N ASP A 18 1.12 -24.29 -13.77
CA ASP A 18 0.19 -24.05 -12.65
C ASP A 18 -1.20 -24.68 -12.89
N LEU A 19 -1.68 -24.67 -14.14
CA LEU A 19 -2.94 -25.33 -14.54
C LEU A 19 -2.85 -26.85 -14.46
N GLN A 20 -1.74 -27.41 -14.93
CA GLN A 20 -1.49 -28.85 -14.85
C GLN A 20 -1.44 -29.31 -13.39
N ASP A 21 -0.74 -28.56 -12.54
CA ASP A 21 -0.61 -28.84 -11.11
C ASP A 21 -1.96 -28.74 -10.37
N TRP A 22 -2.87 -27.86 -10.80
CA TRP A 22 -4.24 -27.82 -10.28
C TRP A 22 -5.06 -29.06 -10.61
N LEU A 23 -4.96 -29.53 -11.87
CA LEU A 23 -5.69 -30.71 -12.32
C LEU A 23 -5.22 -31.95 -11.55
N ASP A 24 -3.91 -32.09 -11.34
CA ASP A 24 -3.32 -33.25 -10.67
C ASP A 24 -3.63 -33.27 -9.16
N ASN A 25 -3.88 -32.09 -8.55
CA ASN A 25 -4.08 -31.95 -7.10
C ASN A 25 -5.48 -31.47 -6.70
N GLN A 26 -6.48 -31.63 -7.59
CA GLN A 26 -7.83 -31.08 -7.43
C GLN A 26 -8.56 -31.55 -6.15
N TYR A 27 -8.18 -32.72 -5.62
CA TYR A 27 -8.77 -33.31 -4.41
C TYR A 27 -7.85 -33.23 -3.18
N ASN A 28 -6.74 -32.48 -3.26
CA ASN A 28 -5.81 -32.29 -2.15
C ASN A 28 -6.07 -30.92 -1.47
N PRO A 29 -6.89 -30.86 -0.40
CA PRO A 29 -7.33 -29.59 0.20
C PRO A 29 -6.21 -28.79 0.87
N GLY A 30 -4.99 -29.34 1.00
CA GLY A 30 -3.81 -28.64 1.49
C GLY A 30 -2.86 -28.17 0.39
N HIS A 31 -3.12 -28.50 -0.88
CA HIS A 31 -2.27 -28.14 -2.01
C HIS A 31 -2.65 -26.76 -2.53
N TYR A 32 -1.65 -25.90 -2.69
CA TYR A 32 -1.82 -24.57 -3.26
C TYR A 32 -0.90 -24.43 -4.45
N ILE A 33 -1.46 -23.98 -5.57
CA ILE A 33 -0.71 -23.72 -6.79
C ILE A 33 0.12 -22.45 -6.65
N GLY A 34 1.30 -22.47 -7.24
CA GLY A 34 2.26 -21.38 -7.17
C GLY A 34 2.78 -21.13 -5.74
N THR A 35 2.69 -19.89 -5.26
CA THR A 35 3.34 -19.51 -3.98
C THR A 35 2.45 -19.68 -2.75
N GLY A 36 1.16 -20.01 -2.90
CA GLY A 36 0.18 -20.02 -1.81
C GLY A 36 -0.01 -18.66 -1.10
N ARG A 37 0.60 -17.58 -1.61
CA ARG A 37 0.54 -16.24 -1.00
C ARG A 37 -0.60 -15.44 -1.61
N VAL A 38 -1.59 -15.10 -0.79
CA VAL A 38 -2.61 -14.11 -1.15
C VAL A 38 -1.93 -12.76 -1.39
N ILE A 39 -2.17 -12.15 -2.55
CA ILE A 39 -1.71 -10.81 -2.87
C ILE A 39 -2.33 -9.85 -1.86
N LYS A 40 -1.52 -9.29 -0.95
CA LYS A 40 -1.98 -8.30 0.03
C LYS A 40 -2.07 -6.92 -0.65
N PRO A 41 -3.28 -6.39 -0.96
CA PRO A 41 -3.41 -5.12 -1.69
C PRO A 41 -2.79 -3.95 -0.91
N ALA A 42 -2.89 -3.97 0.42
CA ALA A 42 -2.29 -2.95 1.29
C ALA A 42 -0.75 -2.87 1.20
N GLY A 43 -0.07 -3.93 0.76
CA GLY A 43 1.38 -3.93 0.61
C GLY A 43 1.89 -2.96 -0.47
N ARG A 44 1.07 -2.65 -1.50
CA ARG A 44 1.51 -1.80 -2.62
C ARG A 44 1.51 -0.31 -2.28
N LEU A 45 0.51 0.19 -1.54
CA LEU A 45 0.52 1.60 -1.08
C LEU A 45 1.75 1.91 -0.23
N THR A 46 2.24 0.91 0.50
CA THR A 46 3.40 1.07 1.39
C THR A 46 4.74 1.19 0.67
N LYS A 47 4.79 0.98 -0.66
CA LYS A 47 5.98 1.21 -1.48
C LYS A 47 6.38 2.69 -1.54
N TYR A 48 5.45 3.60 -1.32
CA TYR A 48 5.65 5.04 -1.49
C TYR A 48 5.50 5.79 -0.15
N PRO A 49 6.51 5.72 0.74
CA PRO A 49 6.45 6.37 2.06
C PRO A 49 6.40 7.89 1.95
N LEU A 50 6.89 8.43 0.84
CA LEU A 50 6.85 9.86 0.55
C LEU A 50 5.41 10.35 0.35
N LEU A 51 4.55 9.53 -0.27
CA LEU A 51 3.12 9.83 -0.39
C LEU A 51 2.43 9.90 0.98
N LEU A 52 2.76 8.98 1.90
CA LEU A 52 2.23 9.02 3.27
C LEU A 52 2.57 10.34 3.97
N ILE A 53 3.81 10.83 3.82
CA ILE A 53 4.24 12.10 4.39
C ILE A 53 3.49 13.28 3.77
N ILE A 54 3.34 13.29 2.43
CA ILE A 54 2.59 14.33 1.72
C ILE A 54 1.13 14.38 2.19
N PHE A 55 0.45 13.24 2.30
CA PHE A 55 -0.92 13.18 2.80
C PHE A 55 -1.03 13.69 4.24
N GLY A 56 -0.08 13.33 5.11
CA GLY A 56 -0.02 13.87 6.47
C GLY A 56 0.09 15.39 6.47
N LEU A 57 0.99 15.96 5.68
CA LEU A 57 1.17 17.41 5.55
C LEU A 57 -0.09 18.11 5.02
N LEU A 58 -0.76 17.54 4.02
CA LEU A 58 -2.02 18.08 3.49
C LEU A 58 -3.11 18.15 4.58
N TYR A 59 -3.23 17.12 5.42
CA TYR A 59 -4.18 17.13 6.53
C TYR A 59 -3.84 18.19 7.59
N ILE A 60 -2.56 18.42 7.89
CA ILE A 60 -2.14 19.51 8.79
C ILE A 60 -2.46 20.87 8.16
N ALA A 61 -2.19 21.06 6.88
CA ALA A 61 -2.51 22.29 6.17
C ALA A 61 -4.02 22.58 6.21
N TYR A 62 -4.85 21.56 5.99
CA TYR A 62 -6.30 21.66 6.14
C TYR A 62 -6.70 22.05 7.58
N ALA A 63 -6.13 21.41 8.60
CA ALA A 63 -6.41 21.74 9.99
C ALA A 63 -6.06 23.20 10.32
N ILE A 64 -4.93 23.69 9.82
CA ILE A 64 -4.50 25.09 9.97
C ILE A 64 -5.49 26.03 9.25
N MET A 65 -5.91 25.69 8.03
CA MET A 65 -6.88 26.49 7.27
C MET A 65 -8.22 26.62 8.00
N VAL A 66 -8.70 25.53 8.61
CA VAL A 66 -9.93 25.52 9.43
C VAL A 66 -9.77 26.39 10.68
N LEU A 67 -8.61 26.34 11.35
CA LEU A 67 -8.33 27.17 12.51
C LEU A 67 -8.30 28.67 12.19
N ILE A 68 -7.78 29.05 11.02
CA ILE A 68 -7.70 30.45 10.59
C ILE A 68 -9.06 30.97 10.10
N SER A 69 -9.83 30.13 9.41
CA SER A 69 -11.07 30.55 8.74
C SER A 69 -12.31 30.50 9.64
N SER A 70 -12.30 29.65 10.68
CA SER A 70 -13.44 29.52 11.59
C SER A 70 -13.41 30.58 12.68
N LYS A 71 -14.58 31.19 12.96
CA LYS A 71 -14.76 31.89 14.24
C LYS A 71 -14.54 30.85 15.35
N PHE A 72 -13.63 31.15 16.27
CA PHE A 72 -13.15 30.19 17.26
C PHE A 72 -14.33 29.56 18.03
N ALA A 73 -14.60 28.29 17.75
CA ALA A 73 -15.66 27.50 18.38
C ALA A 73 -15.07 26.20 18.93
N TRP A 74 -15.50 25.83 20.14
CA TRP A 74 -15.06 24.61 20.80
C TRP A 74 -15.37 23.33 20.01
N SER A 75 -16.45 23.34 19.24
CA SER A 75 -16.82 22.24 18.32
C SER A 75 -15.76 22.02 17.24
N SER A 76 -15.19 23.09 16.69
CA SER A 76 -14.14 23.04 15.68
C SER A 76 -12.88 22.34 16.21
N LEU A 77 -12.48 22.64 17.46
CA LEU A 77 -11.32 22.00 18.10
C LEU A 77 -11.50 20.49 18.26
N ILE A 78 -12.66 20.06 18.75
CA ILE A 78 -12.95 18.63 18.95
C ILE A 78 -12.95 17.90 17.60
N SER A 79 -13.53 18.51 16.57
CA SER A 79 -13.57 17.92 15.22
C SER A 79 -12.19 17.78 14.57
N LEU A 80 -11.20 18.56 14.99
CA LEU A 80 -9.84 18.54 14.46
C LEU A 80 -8.92 17.50 15.11
N ILE A 81 -9.26 17.00 16.31
CA ILE A 81 -8.43 16.02 17.04
C ILE A 81 -8.18 14.76 16.22
N ILE A 82 -9.25 14.16 15.66
CA ILE A 82 -9.14 12.90 14.91
C ILE A 82 -8.31 13.10 13.62
N PRO A 83 -8.58 14.10 12.76
CA PRO A 83 -7.75 14.38 11.59
C PRO A 83 -6.27 14.63 11.91
N VAL A 84 -5.98 15.36 12.99
CA VAL A 84 -4.60 15.65 13.42
C VAL A 84 -3.88 14.38 13.86
N LEU A 85 -4.53 13.52 14.65
CA LEU A 85 -3.96 12.23 15.06
C LEU A 85 -3.66 11.32 13.86
N ILE A 86 -4.58 11.24 12.90
CA ILE A 86 -4.39 10.47 11.67
C ILE A 86 -3.21 11.02 10.87
N SER A 87 -3.10 12.35 10.73
CA SER A 87 -1.98 13.00 10.06
C SER A 87 -0.63 12.67 10.69
N ILE A 88 -0.53 12.79 12.02
CA ILE A 88 0.69 12.44 12.76
C ILE A 88 1.06 10.98 12.50
N GLY A 89 0.08 10.07 12.52
CA GLY A 89 0.26 8.67 12.19
C GLY A 89 0.83 8.45 10.78
N PHE A 90 0.32 9.17 9.78
CA PHE A 90 0.85 9.11 8.41
C PHE A 90 2.28 9.63 8.30
N ILE A 91 2.62 10.72 8.98
CA ILE A 91 3.97 11.29 8.96
C ILE A 91 4.97 10.33 9.61
N ILE A 92 4.68 9.86 10.83
CA ILE A 92 5.55 8.92 11.55
C ILE A 92 5.70 7.62 10.77
N GLY A 93 4.58 7.05 10.28
CA GLY A 93 4.58 5.83 9.49
C GLY A 93 5.34 5.98 8.17
N GLY A 94 5.24 7.14 7.52
CA GLY A 94 6.01 7.50 6.33
C GLY A 94 7.51 7.58 6.61
N ILE A 95 7.93 8.33 7.65
CA ILE A 95 9.34 8.49 8.03
C ILE A 95 9.98 7.14 8.40
N GLN A 96 9.33 6.36 9.25
CA GLN A 96 9.85 5.04 9.66
C GLN A 96 10.03 4.08 8.49
N ARG A 97 9.13 4.12 7.50
CA ARG A 97 9.23 3.29 6.29
C ARG A 97 10.29 3.81 5.32
N TYR A 98 10.39 5.13 5.17
CA TYR A 98 11.44 5.76 4.36
C TYR A 98 12.84 5.42 4.89
N SER A 99 13.04 5.53 6.20
CA SER A 99 14.28 5.14 6.87
C SER A 99 14.62 3.66 6.66
N ARG A 100 13.65 2.75 6.84
CA ARG A 100 13.85 1.32 6.58
C ARG A 100 14.24 1.01 5.14
N MET A 101 13.66 1.69 4.16
CA MET A 101 14.03 1.48 2.75
C MET A 101 15.38 2.06 2.39
N ARG A 102 15.75 3.23 2.96
CA ARG A 102 17.09 3.80 2.79
C ARG A 102 18.16 2.87 3.34
N ASN A 103 17.93 2.27 4.51
CA ASN A 103 18.89 1.36 5.15
C ASN A 103 19.05 0.02 4.42
N ARG A 104 18.08 -0.42 3.61
CA ARG A 104 18.20 -1.62 2.76
C ARG A 104 18.99 -1.40 1.47
N LYS A 105 19.25 -0.14 1.10
CA LYS A 105 20.02 0.23 -0.09
C LYS A 105 21.50 0.54 0.22
N LYS A 106 21.87 0.57 1.50
CA LYS A 106 23.26 0.60 1.97
C LYS A 106 23.72 -0.82 2.20
#